data_AF-A0A8S8YU06-F1
#
_entry.id   AF-A0A8S8YU06-F1
#
_cell.length_a   1.000
_cell.length_b   1.000
_cell.length_c   1.000
_cell.angle_alpha   90.00
_cell.angle_beta   90.00
_cell.angle_gamma   90.00
#
_symmetry.space_group_name_H-M   'P 1'
#
loop_
_entity.id
_entity.type
_entity.pdbx_description
1 polymer ?
#
loop_
_entity_poly.entity_id
_entity_poly.type
_entity_poly.pdbx_seq_one_letter_code
_entity_poly.pdbx_strand_id
1 'polypeptide(L)'
;MHDGMVPVSRLIVIEDADYLGHIRQAYLRRMMETVGGASGFVLVARAPSRIIDALRSRSQMIRIPPTDRETITTTLSEIAGKNG
;
A
#
# COMPACT_ATOMS: atom_id res chain seq x y z
N MET A 1 26.92 -16.15 -6.22
CA MET A 1 25.52 -16.45 -5.86
C MET A 1 25.21 -15.61 -4.64
N HIS A 2 24.52 -14.47 -4.80
CA HIS A 2 24.09 -13.65 -3.67
C HIS A 2 22.79 -14.24 -3.14
N ASP A 3 22.84 -14.64 -1.88
CA ASP A 3 21.77 -15.26 -1.13
C ASP A 3 20.55 -14.31 -1.01
N GLY A 4 19.35 -14.85 -1.24
CA GLY A 4 18.11 -14.33 -0.67
C GLY A 4 17.34 -13.16 -1.32
N MET A 5 17.93 -12.29 -2.15
CA MET A 5 17.19 -11.15 -2.72
C MET A 5 16.87 -11.34 -4.20
N VAL A 6 15.66 -11.80 -4.50
CA VAL A 6 15.10 -11.69 -5.86
C VAL A 6 14.90 -10.20 -6.15
N PRO A 7 15.55 -9.64 -7.19
CA PRO A 7 15.34 -8.25 -7.54
C PRO A 7 13.87 -8.04 -7.91
N VAL A 8 13.16 -7.20 -7.14
CA VAL A 8 11.82 -6.77 -7.51
C VAL A 8 11.96 -5.98 -8.81
N SER A 9 11.63 -6.63 -9.93
CA SER A 9 11.86 -6.07 -11.25
C SER A 9 10.84 -5.00 -11.60
N ARG A 10 9.69 -4.99 -10.91
CA ARG A 10 8.57 -4.05 -11.11
C ARG A 10 7.83 -3.81 -9.78
N LEU A 11 7.47 -2.56 -9.50
CA LEU A 11 6.58 -2.19 -8.40
C LEU A 11 5.26 -1.70 -8.98
N ILE A 12 4.15 -2.33 -8.57
CA ILE A 12 2.80 -1.99 -9.02
C ILE A 12 2.06 -1.39 -7.83
N VAL A 13 1.69 -0.11 -7.92
CA VAL A 13 0.90 0.60 -6.90
C VAL A 13 -0.53 0.72 -7.38
N ILE A 14 -1.47 0.27 -6.55
CA ILE A 14 -2.91 0.38 -6.80
C ILE A 14 -3.51 1.28 -5.73
N GLU A 15 -3.86 2.48 -6.14
CA GLU A 15 -4.56 3.47 -5.33
C GLU A 15 -6.04 3.09 -5.16
N ASP A 16 -6.61 3.40 -3.99
CA ASP A 16 -8.02 3.18 -3.67
C ASP A 16 -8.53 1.77 -4.00
N ALA A 17 -7.73 0.74 -3.66
CA ALA A 17 -8.05 -0.65 -3.96
C ALA A 17 -9.37 -1.14 -3.32
N ASP A 18 -9.83 -0.48 -2.26
CA ASP A 18 -11.12 -0.71 -1.60
C ASP A 18 -12.34 -0.23 -2.40
N TYR A 19 -12.12 0.52 -3.48
CA TYR A 19 -13.15 0.91 -4.45
C TYR A 19 -13.32 -0.13 -5.56
N LEU A 20 -12.40 -1.07 -5.72
CA LEU A 20 -12.57 -2.18 -6.65
C LEU A 20 -13.71 -3.10 -6.16
N GLY A 21 -14.66 -3.41 -7.04
CA GLY A 21 -15.68 -4.41 -6.74
C GLY A 21 -15.08 -5.81 -6.54
N HIS A 22 -15.79 -6.70 -5.84
CA HIS A 22 -15.32 -8.04 -5.47
C HIS A 22 -14.72 -8.85 -6.65
N ILE A 23 -15.35 -8.80 -7.83
CA ILE A 23 -14.87 -9.49 -9.04
C ILE A 23 -13.50 -8.96 -9.47
N ARG A 24 -13.33 -7.63 -9.50
CA ARG A 24 -12.06 -6.98 -9.90
C ARG A 24 -10.96 -7.28 -8.88
N GLN A 25 -11.29 -7.30 -7.59
CA GLN A 25 -10.36 -7.72 -6.55
C GLN A 25 -9.93 -9.20 -6.70
N ALA A 26 -10.86 -10.09 -7.06
CA ALA A 26 -10.54 -11.49 -7.33
C ALA A 26 -9.60 -11.65 -8.54
N TYR A 27 -9.80 -10.87 -9.60
CA TYR A 27 -8.86 -10.81 -10.73
C TYR A 27 -7.49 -10.29 -10.31
N LEU A 28 -7.44 -9.22 -9.50
CA LEU A 28 -6.19 -8.69 -8.97
C LEU A 28 -5.43 -9.74 -8.15
N ARG A 29 -6.12 -10.49 -7.29
CA ARG A 29 -5.51 -11.62 -6.54
C ARG A 29 -4.86 -12.63 -7.48
N ARG A 30 -5.54 -13.01 -8.58
CA ARG A 30 -4.98 -13.95 -9.56
C ARG A 30 -3.75 -13.37 -10.28
N MET A 31 -3.78 -12.07 -10.56
CA MET A 31 -2.63 -11.37 -11.15
C MET A 31 -1.43 -11.40 -10.20
N MET A 32 -1.63 -11.05 -8.92
CA MET A 32 -0.59 -11.11 -7.89
C MET A 32 0.04 -12.49 -7.77
N GLU A 33 -0.74 -13.56 -7.87
CA GLU A 33 -0.22 -14.94 -7.83
C GLU A 33 0.58 -15.32 -9.07
N THR A 34 0.17 -14.80 -10.23
CA THR A 34 0.77 -15.16 -11.52
C THR A 34 2.11 -14.45 -11.74
N VAL A 35 2.21 -13.17 -11.33
CA VAL A 35 3.40 -12.34 -11.62
C VAL A 35 4.15 -11.86 -10.36
N GLY A 36 3.74 -12.31 -9.16
CA GLY A 36 4.30 -11.87 -7.87
C GLY A 36 5.77 -12.23 -7.65
N GLY A 37 6.28 -13.27 -8.31
CA GLY A 37 7.71 -13.64 -8.21
C GLY A 37 8.66 -12.60 -8.82
N ALA A 38 8.18 -11.76 -9.73
CA ALA A 38 8.98 -10.72 -10.40
C ALA A 38 8.47 -9.29 -10.14
N SER A 39 7.34 -9.14 -9.44
CA SER A 39 6.66 -7.86 -9.22
C SER A 39 6.20 -7.70 -7.78
N GLY A 40 6.54 -6.57 -7.16
CA GLY A 40 6.00 -6.16 -5.87
C GLY A 40 4.67 -5.42 -6.06
N PHE A 41 3.73 -5.61 -5.13
CA PHE A 41 2.43 -4.94 -5.14
C PHE A 41 2.24 -4.11 -3.88
N VAL A 42 1.80 -2.86 -4.06
CA VAL A 42 1.35 -1.97 -2.98
C VAL A 42 -0.10 -1.62 -3.24
N LEU A 43 -0.97 -1.94 -2.30
CA LEU A 43 -2.39 -1.61 -2.36
C LEU A 43 -2.68 -0.56 -1.30
N VAL A 44 -3.16 0.60 -1.73
CA VAL A 44 -3.63 1.65 -0.82
C VAL A 44 -5.13 1.48 -0.63
N ALA A 45 -5.59 1.53 0.61
CA ALA A 45 -7.00 1.43 0.95
C ALA A 45 -7.32 2.25 2.19
N ARG A 46 -8.47 2.94 2.17
CA ARG A 46 -8.97 3.70 3.33
C ARG A 46 -9.86 2.85 4.23
N ALA A 47 -10.66 1.98 3.62
CA ALA A 47 -11.52 1.02 4.31
C ALA A 47 -10.98 -0.41 4.10
N PRO A 48 -10.01 -0.87 4.91
CA PRO A 48 -9.41 -2.20 4.72
C PRO A 48 -10.43 -3.35 4.83
N SER A 49 -11.56 -3.13 5.49
CA SER A 49 -12.68 -4.07 5.55
C SER A 49 -13.31 -4.39 4.19
N ARG A 50 -13.23 -3.47 3.22
CA ARG A 50 -13.76 -3.64 1.86
C ARG A 50 -12.82 -4.42 0.92
N ILE A 51 -11.60 -4.68 1.35
CA ILE A 51 -10.69 -5.60 0.66
C ILE A 51 -11.16 -7.04 0.94
N ILE A 52 -11.10 -7.94 -0.05
CA ILE A 52 -11.45 -9.35 0.19
C ILE A 52 -10.36 -10.06 0.99
N ASP A 53 -10.74 -11.06 1.79
CA ASP A 53 -9.80 -11.85 2.60
C ASP A 53 -8.68 -12.46 1.75
N ALA A 54 -8.98 -12.87 0.51
CA ALA A 54 -7.99 -13.45 -0.39
C ALA A 54 -6.83 -12.50 -0.76
N LEU A 55 -7.09 -11.18 -0.81
CA LEU A 55 -6.04 -10.17 -1.00
C LEU A 55 -5.32 -9.90 0.32
N ARG A 56 -6.06 -9.72 1.42
CA ARG A 56 -5.48 -9.50 2.76
C ARG A 56 -4.53 -10.63 3.18
N SER A 57 -4.86 -11.88 2.87
CA SER A 57 -4.03 -13.05 3.21
C SER A 57 -2.72 -13.12 2.42
N ARG A 58 -2.53 -12.28 1.40
CA ARG A 58 -1.37 -12.24 0.50
C ARG A 58 -0.60 -10.93 0.59
N SER A 59 -0.98 -10.07 1.52
CA SER A 59 -0.39 -8.74 1.66
C SER A 59 -0.05 -8.49 3.12
N GLN A 60 1.08 -7.82 3.36
CA GLN A 60 1.38 -7.30 4.67
C GLN A 60 0.53 -6.06 4.91
N MET A 61 -0.32 -6.09 5.93
CA MET A 61 -1.16 -4.95 6.28
C MET A 61 -0.37 -3.95 7.12
N ILE A 62 -0.15 -2.76 6.57
CA ILE A 62 0.48 -1.65 7.28
C ILE A 62 -0.60 -0.61 7.54
N ARG A 63 -0.94 -0.41 8.81
CA ARG A 63 -1.89 0.64 9.22
C ARG A 63 -1.12 1.92 9.49
N ILE A 64 -1.47 2.98 8.75
CA ILE A 64 -0.99 4.33 9.00
C ILE A 64 -2.06 5.04 9.85
N PRO A 65 -1.80 5.33 11.14
CA PRO A 65 -2.74 6.09 11.95
C PRO A 65 -2.79 7.55 11.50
N PRO A 66 -3.87 8.29 11.84
CA PRO A 66 -3.87 9.74 11.65
C PRO A 66 -2.76 10.39 12.47
N THR A 67 -2.18 11.46 11.93
CA THR A 67 -1.16 12.26 12.60
C THR A 67 -1.74 12.97 13.82
N ASP A 68 -0.99 13.02 14.91
CA ASP A 68 -1.38 13.75 16.11
C ASP A 68 -1.33 15.28 15.89
N ARG A 69 -2.08 16.02 16.70
CA ARG A 69 -2.23 17.48 16.56
C ARG A 69 -0.93 18.23 16.82
N GLU A 70 -0.08 17.72 17.72
CA GLU A 70 1.18 18.36 18.09
C GLU A 70 2.15 18.30 16.91
N THR A 71 2.35 17.13 16.34
CA THR A 71 3.16 16.92 15.12
C THR A 71 2.66 17.79 13.97
N ILE A 72 1.34 17.90 13.77
CA ILE A 72 0.78 18.79 12.75
C ILE A 72 1.18 20.24 13.02
N THR A 73 1.02 20.71 14.26
CA THR A 73 1.31 22.10 14.64
C THR A 73 2.78 22.42 14.49
N THR A 74 3.67 21.55 15.02
CA THR A 74 5.12 21.69 14.92
C THR A 74 5.57 21.72 13.46
N THR A 75 5.09 20.79 12.63
CA THR A 75 5.42 20.73 11.20
C THR A 75 5.01 22.02 10.49
N LEU A 76 3.81 22.55 10.77
CA LEU A 76 3.34 23.80 10.17
C LEU A 76 4.18 25.01 10.61
N SER A 77 4.55 25.10 11.89
CA SER A 77 5.42 26.16 12.40
C SER A 77 6.81 26.13 11.74
N GLU A 78 7.39 24.94 11.57
CA GLU A 78 8.67 24.79 10.86
C GLU A 78 8.59 25.23 9.39
N ILE A 79 7.52 24.85 8.69
CA ILE A 79 7.31 25.25 7.29
C ILE A 79 7.15 26.78 7.19
N ALA A 80 6.36 27.37 8.08
CA ALA A 80 6.15 28.82 8.13
C ALA A 80 7.47 29.56 8.38
N GLY A 81 8.29 29.11 9.35
CA GLY A 81 9.59 29.71 9.65
C GLY A 81 10.64 29.55 8.54
N LYS A 82 10.51 28.54 7.67
CA LYS A 82 11.42 28.33 6.52
C LYS A 82 11.05 29.17 5.30
N ASN A 83 9.79 29.62 5.19
CA ASN A 83 9.27 30.32 4.00
C ASN A 83 8.86 31.77 4.28
N GLY A 84 9.03 32.26 5.52
CA GLY A 84 8.92 33.67 5.88
C GLY A 84 10.29 34.33 5.98
#